data_AF-A0AA90TM17-F1
#
_entry.id   AF-A0AA90TM17-F1
#
_cell.length_a   1.000
_cell.length_b   1.000
_cell.length_c   1.000
_cell.angle_alpha   90.00
_cell.angle_beta   90.00
_cell.angle_gamma   90.00
#
_symmetry.space_group_name_H-M   'P 1'
#
loop_
_entity.id
_entity.type
_entity.pdbx_description
1 polymer ?
#
loop_
_entity_poly.entity_id
_entity_poly.type
_entity_poly.pdbx_seq_one_letter_code
_entity_poly.pdbx_strand_id
1 'polypeptide(L)'
;MRRRVLLAIMLACCAVAQAKPDDKALTAGLQALHRDAGFPGFAVATVSKDGVTYRHGFGYADLGAGPITIRHLVTHTSGIVDDDTYGHAYYLNAYSDRRSALLKRFTQEYTVPGRADTSLGGFLRGYLAAGGRDFKASNFSAAPSGSTYDYSNIGAALAAYLVELKSGQRFDVFCQTHIFQPLGMRHTGWSINDGLAARHARLYDTGKQAYPLYSLITYPDGGLITSADDLAIFLVEMIKGYRGESALLGKASFRLLFDKQFADDAIPAGSPKGEPNGGIFWRYEANGLIGHSGSDPGVTTFMAFDPVQGTGKIFLTNSDFGDAGEDGSPRAMTRFKAIWSALDR
;
A
#
# COMPACT_ATOMS: atom_id res chain seq x y z
N MET A 1 -54.85 51.64 29.03
CA MET A 1 -53.64 50.87 29.40
C MET A 1 -53.67 49.54 28.65
N ARG A 2 -52.77 49.34 27.67
CA ARG A 2 -52.80 48.22 26.70
C ARG A 2 -52.36 46.90 27.35
N ARG A 3 -53.18 45.85 27.22
CA ARG A 3 -52.81 44.45 27.55
C ARG A 3 -51.80 43.95 26.52
N ARG A 4 -50.60 43.53 26.97
CA ARG A 4 -49.61 42.79 26.16
C ARG A 4 -49.66 41.33 26.56
N VAL A 5 -49.93 40.47 25.59
CA VAL A 5 -49.81 39.00 25.68
C VAL A 5 -48.32 38.69 25.48
N LEU A 6 -47.68 38.03 26.46
CA LEU A 6 -46.36 37.43 26.29
C LEU A 6 -46.53 35.92 26.08
N LEU A 7 -46.19 35.49 24.86
CA LEU A 7 -46.07 34.10 24.47
C LEU A 7 -44.69 33.60 24.92
N ALA A 8 -44.64 32.74 25.94
CA ALA A 8 -43.42 32.08 26.36
C ALA A 8 -43.18 30.84 25.47
N ILE A 9 -42.26 30.97 24.52
CA ILE A 9 -41.72 29.85 23.75
C ILE A 9 -40.58 29.25 24.59
N MET A 10 -40.85 28.14 25.29
CA MET A 10 -39.76 27.28 25.75
C MET A 10 -39.27 26.46 24.54
N LEU A 11 -38.09 26.84 24.04
CA LEU A 11 -37.30 26.01 23.13
C LEU A 11 -36.99 24.68 23.84
N ALA A 12 -37.64 23.60 23.40
CA ALA A 12 -37.22 22.25 23.71
C ALA A 12 -35.86 22.01 23.04
N CYS A 13 -34.87 21.60 23.84
CA CYS A 13 -33.63 21.00 23.34
C CYS A 13 -33.97 19.78 22.48
N CYS A 14 -34.03 19.95 21.16
CA CYS A 14 -33.93 18.83 20.24
C CYS A 14 -32.47 18.37 20.23
N ALA A 15 -32.15 17.42 21.12
CA ALA A 15 -31.03 16.53 20.89
C ALA A 15 -31.30 15.77 19.59
N VAL A 16 -30.59 16.13 18.52
CA VAL A 16 -30.57 15.34 17.28
C VAL A 16 -29.95 14.01 17.65
N ALA A 17 -30.78 12.97 17.73
CA ALA A 17 -30.32 11.60 17.93
C ALA A 17 -29.44 11.23 16.72
N GLN A 18 -28.13 11.14 16.94
CA GLN A 18 -27.20 10.53 15.98
C GLN A 18 -27.66 9.09 15.71
N ALA A 19 -27.78 8.75 14.43
CA ALA A 19 -28.04 7.39 13.98
C ALA A 19 -27.09 6.40 14.65
N LYS A 20 -27.62 5.28 15.19
CA LYS A 20 -26.77 4.18 15.68
C LYS A 20 -26.03 3.57 14.47
N PRO A 21 -24.69 3.58 14.42
CA PRO A 21 -23.98 3.31 13.16
C PRO A 21 -23.91 1.84 12.74
N ASP A 22 -24.33 0.86 13.54
CA ASP A 22 -24.03 -0.55 13.22
C ASP A 22 -24.94 -1.53 13.98
N ASP A 23 -26.12 -1.86 13.42
CA ASP A 23 -26.85 -3.06 13.82
C ASP A 23 -26.23 -4.28 13.11
N LYS A 24 -25.13 -4.79 13.68
CA LYS A 24 -24.35 -5.88 13.09
C LYS A 24 -25.15 -7.15 12.83
N ALA A 25 -26.15 -7.44 13.67
CA ALA A 25 -27.00 -8.62 13.51
C ALA A 25 -27.93 -8.46 12.30
N LEU A 26 -28.55 -7.27 12.16
CA LEU A 26 -29.36 -6.93 10.99
C LEU A 26 -28.52 -6.93 9.70
N THR A 27 -27.32 -6.33 9.71
CA THR A 27 -26.41 -6.33 8.57
C THR A 27 -26.03 -7.75 8.14
N ALA A 28 -25.66 -8.62 9.09
CA ALA A 28 -25.31 -10.01 8.79
C ALA A 28 -26.50 -10.81 8.22
N GLY A 29 -27.71 -10.60 8.76
CA GLY A 29 -28.93 -11.24 8.26
C GLY A 29 -29.27 -10.82 6.84
N LEU A 30 -29.21 -9.51 6.55
CA LEU A 30 -29.45 -8.98 5.20
C LEU A 30 -28.37 -9.41 4.19
N GLN A 31 -27.11 -9.53 4.62
CA GLN A 31 -26.02 -10.08 3.81
C GLN A 31 -26.28 -11.54 3.45
N ALA A 32 -26.84 -12.33 4.37
CA ALA A 32 -27.22 -13.72 4.10
C ALA A 32 -28.35 -13.81 3.09
N LEU A 33 -29.42 -13.01 3.29
CA LEU A 33 -30.54 -12.94 2.36
C LEU A 33 -30.11 -12.50 0.96
N HIS A 34 -29.17 -11.55 0.84
CA HIS A 34 -28.64 -11.14 -0.46
C HIS A 34 -28.06 -12.30 -1.26
N ARG A 35 -27.31 -13.21 -0.61
CA ARG A 35 -26.72 -14.37 -1.27
C ARG A 35 -27.77 -15.31 -1.90
N ASP A 36 -28.96 -15.34 -1.32
CA ASP A 36 -30.05 -16.21 -1.75
C ASP A 36 -31.06 -15.50 -2.67
N ALA A 37 -31.08 -14.17 -2.67
CA ALA A 37 -32.11 -13.35 -3.32
C ALA A 37 -31.89 -13.10 -4.82
N GLY A 38 -30.69 -13.36 -5.36
CA GLY A 38 -30.39 -13.21 -6.79
C GLY A 38 -30.34 -11.76 -7.30
N PHE A 39 -30.44 -10.76 -6.41
CA PHE A 39 -30.20 -9.36 -6.78
C PHE A 39 -28.71 -9.11 -6.97
N PRO A 40 -28.30 -8.30 -7.96
CA PRO A 40 -26.93 -7.81 -8.08
C PRO A 40 -26.47 -7.02 -6.85
N GLY A 41 -27.35 -6.16 -6.35
CA GLY A 41 -27.17 -5.34 -5.15
C GLY A 41 -28.44 -4.57 -4.80
N PHE A 42 -28.52 -4.10 -3.56
CA PHE A 42 -29.65 -3.31 -3.06
C PHE A 42 -29.22 -2.42 -1.89
N ALA A 43 -29.94 -1.34 -1.62
CA ALA A 43 -29.72 -0.50 -0.44
C ALA A 43 -30.98 -0.45 0.41
N VAL A 44 -30.80 -0.40 1.73
CA VAL A 44 -31.89 -0.31 2.71
C VAL A 44 -31.60 0.80 3.71
N ALA A 45 -32.68 1.40 4.22
CA ALA A 45 -32.63 2.25 5.38
C ALA A 45 -33.87 2.02 6.24
N THR A 46 -33.71 2.04 7.55
CA THR A 46 -34.83 2.17 8.48
C THR A 46 -34.82 3.56 9.08
N VAL A 47 -36.01 4.09 9.36
CA VAL A 47 -36.20 5.44 9.88
C VAL A 47 -37.15 5.41 11.09
N SER A 48 -37.03 6.41 11.95
CA SER A 48 -37.97 6.71 13.03
C SER A 48 -38.47 8.16 12.86
N LYS A 49 -39.40 8.59 13.72
CA LYS A 49 -39.83 10.00 13.77
C LYS A 49 -38.68 10.99 14.02
N ASP A 50 -37.56 10.49 14.55
CA ASP A 50 -36.38 11.28 14.94
C ASP A 50 -35.22 11.15 13.93
N GLY A 51 -35.39 10.41 12.83
CA GLY A 51 -34.41 10.31 11.75
C GLY A 51 -34.06 8.88 11.32
N VAL A 52 -33.00 8.73 10.52
CA VAL A 52 -32.51 7.44 10.01
C VAL A 52 -31.91 6.62 11.16
N THR A 53 -32.42 5.41 11.37
CA THR A 53 -31.99 4.50 12.45
C THR A 53 -31.05 3.39 11.96
N TYR A 54 -31.05 3.09 10.67
CA TYR A 54 -30.13 2.17 10.01
C TYR A 54 -30.03 2.53 8.53
N ARG A 55 -28.86 2.34 7.91
CA ARG A 55 -28.70 2.39 6.45
C ARG A 55 -27.56 1.49 6.02
N HIS A 56 -27.74 0.73 4.96
CA HIS A 56 -26.66 -0.08 4.39
C HIS A 56 -26.91 -0.43 2.92
N GLY A 57 -25.84 -0.60 2.15
CA GLY A 57 -25.86 -1.13 0.79
C GLY A 57 -25.30 -2.55 0.78
N PHE A 58 -25.85 -3.40 -0.08
CA PHE A 58 -25.51 -4.80 -0.27
C PHE A 58 -25.27 -5.06 -1.76
N GLY A 59 -24.34 -5.97 -2.08
CA GLY A 59 -24.04 -6.34 -3.46
C GLY A 59 -23.37 -5.24 -4.28
N TYR A 60 -23.66 -5.21 -5.58
CA TYR A 60 -23.00 -4.39 -6.59
C TYR A 60 -23.98 -3.41 -7.23
N ALA A 61 -23.54 -2.16 -7.40
CA ALA A 61 -24.23 -1.20 -8.24
C ALA A 61 -24.10 -1.54 -9.74
N ASP A 62 -23.04 -2.25 -10.11
CA ASP A 62 -22.76 -2.73 -11.47
C ASP A 62 -22.15 -4.13 -11.41
N LEU A 63 -22.80 -5.12 -12.04
CA LEU A 63 -22.30 -6.49 -12.13
C LEU A 63 -20.98 -6.58 -12.92
N GLY A 64 -20.73 -5.66 -13.85
CA GLY A 64 -19.51 -5.60 -14.64
C GLY A 64 -18.27 -5.21 -13.83
N ALA A 65 -18.45 -4.59 -12.66
CA ALA A 65 -17.34 -4.13 -11.83
C ALA A 65 -16.73 -5.20 -10.92
N GLY A 66 -17.48 -6.26 -10.61
CA GLY A 66 -17.07 -7.37 -9.74
C GLY A 66 -16.54 -6.94 -8.35
N PRO A 67 -16.27 -7.88 -7.43
CA PRO A 67 -15.49 -7.55 -6.24
C PRO A 67 -14.01 -7.35 -6.61
N ILE A 68 -13.33 -6.45 -5.90
CA ILE A 68 -11.86 -6.38 -5.94
C ILE A 68 -11.31 -7.73 -5.46
N THR A 69 -10.48 -8.36 -6.30
CA THR A 69 -9.85 -9.65 -5.99
C THR A 69 -8.41 -9.47 -5.53
N ILE A 70 -7.82 -10.50 -4.92
CA ILE A 70 -6.37 -10.51 -4.62
C ILE A 70 -5.56 -10.29 -5.89
N ARG A 71 -5.96 -10.91 -7.02
CA ARG A 71 -5.30 -10.72 -8.31
C ARG A 71 -5.30 -9.24 -8.71
N HIS A 72 -6.40 -8.52 -8.50
CA HIS A 72 -6.47 -7.09 -8.81
C HIS A 72 -5.51 -6.25 -7.93
N LEU A 73 -5.34 -6.61 -6.65
CA LEU A 73 -4.38 -5.94 -5.77
C LEU A 73 -2.94 -6.13 -6.26
N VAL A 74 -2.55 -7.37 -6.53
CA VAL A 74 -1.15 -7.73 -6.85
C VAL A 74 -0.71 -7.41 -8.28
N THR A 75 -1.65 -6.95 -9.12
CA THR A 75 -1.40 -6.50 -10.50
C THR A 75 -1.66 -5.01 -10.68
N HIS A 76 -1.93 -4.28 -9.59
CA HIS A 76 -2.27 -2.85 -9.65
C HIS A 76 -3.46 -2.56 -10.58
N THR A 77 -4.49 -3.40 -10.53
CA THR A 77 -5.74 -3.23 -11.30
C THR A 77 -6.97 -3.15 -10.42
N SER A 78 -6.78 -3.01 -9.11
CA SER A 78 -7.88 -2.95 -8.14
C SER A 78 -8.80 -1.74 -8.30
N GLY A 79 -8.29 -0.67 -8.90
CA GLY A 79 -8.96 0.63 -8.88
C GLY A 79 -8.88 1.32 -7.53
N ILE A 80 -8.14 0.81 -6.54
CA ILE A 80 -7.76 1.57 -5.36
C ILE A 80 -6.69 2.56 -5.79
N VAL A 81 -6.90 3.84 -5.50
CA VAL A 81 -6.03 4.93 -5.92
C VAL A 81 -5.27 5.46 -4.71
N ASP A 82 -3.99 5.75 -4.90
CA ASP A 82 -3.20 6.49 -3.92
C ASP A 82 -3.42 8.00 -4.14
N ASP A 83 -4.13 8.65 -3.22
CA ASP A 83 -4.32 10.11 -3.23
C ASP A 83 -3.35 10.79 -2.24
N ASP A 84 -3.45 12.11 -2.06
CA ASP A 84 -2.64 12.85 -1.08
C ASP A 84 -2.73 12.27 0.35
N THR A 85 -3.82 11.56 0.67
CA THR A 85 -4.05 10.91 1.96
C THR A 85 -3.16 9.67 2.14
N TYR A 86 -2.66 9.05 1.07
CA TYR A 86 -1.61 8.04 1.18
C TYR A 86 -0.38 8.61 1.88
N GLY A 87 -0.02 9.85 1.54
CA GLY A 87 1.09 10.58 2.17
C GLY A 87 0.96 10.62 3.69
N HIS A 88 -0.26 10.57 4.25
CA HIS A 88 -0.51 10.52 5.69
C HIS A 88 -0.18 9.18 6.37
N ALA A 89 0.27 8.17 5.65
CA ALA A 89 0.73 6.90 6.22
C ALA A 89 2.06 7.03 6.97
N TYR A 90 2.83 8.10 6.73
CA TYR A 90 4.16 8.28 7.29
C TYR A 90 4.07 8.93 8.68
N TYR A 91 5.01 8.58 9.54
CA TYR A 91 5.16 9.20 10.85
C TYR A 91 6.62 9.23 11.29
N LEU A 92 6.93 10.18 12.17
CA LEU A 92 8.28 10.31 12.73
C LEU A 92 8.56 9.12 13.64
N ASN A 93 9.68 8.44 13.35
CA ASN A 93 10.13 7.34 14.18
C ASN A 93 10.60 7.86 15.56
N ALA A 94 10.52 7.02 16.59
CA ALA A 94 10.96 7.37 17.94
C ALA A 94 12.45 7.77 17.99
N TYR A 95 13.29 7.18 17.14
CA TYR A 95 14.73 7.47 17.03
C TYR A 95 15.05 8.69 16.15
N SER A 96 14.03 9.44 15.72
CA SER A 96 14.22 10.56 14.79
C SER A 96 14.94 11.75 15.42
N ASP A 97 16.00 12.23 14.75
CA ASP A 97 16.66 13.49 15.10
C ASP A 97 15.72 14.67 14.80
N ARG A 98 15.15 15.24 15.85
CA ARG A 98 14.23 16.39 15.78
C ARG A 98 14.92 17.69 15.33
N ARG A 99 16.20 17.65 14.94
CA ARG A 99 16.96 18.75 14.33
C ARG A 99 17.25 18.53 12.85
N SER A 100 16.69 17.48 12.23
CA SER A 100 16.81 17.27 10.78
C SER A 100 16.40 18.53 10.01
N ALA A 101 17.20 18.90 9.00
CA ALA A 101 16.95 20.06 8.14
C ALA A 101 15.59 19.98 7.43
N LEU A 102 15.14 18.77 7.11
CA LEU A 102 13.88 18.52 6.40
C LEU A 102 12.71 18.20 7.34
N LEU A 103 12.88 18.24 8.66
CA LEU A 103 11.84 17.86 9.62
C LEU A 103 10.51 18.58 9.38
N LYS A 104 10.55 19.91 9.27
CA LYS A 104 9.35 20.74 9.10
C LYS A 104 8.62 20.35 7.81
N ARG A 105 9.35 20.30 6.70
CA ARG A 105 8.84 19.91 5.39
C ARG A 105 8.19 18.53 5.44
N PHE A 106 8.93 17.55 5.96
CA PHE A 106 8.45 16.17 6.10
C PHE A 106 7.15 16.08 6.90
N THR A 107 7.06 16.77 8.04
CA THR A 107 5.84 16.73 8.86
C THR A 107 4.64 17.37 8.20
N GLN A 108 4.85 18.40 7.38
CA GLN A 108 3.78 19.10 6.67
C GLN A 108 3.27 18.30 5.48
N GLU A 109 4.16 17.57 4.80
CA GLU A 109 3.84 16.80 3.59
C GLU A 109 3.29 15.40 3.91
N TYR A 110 3.82 14.72 4.92
CA TYR A 110 3.60 13.26 5.07
C TYR A 110 3.01 12.82 6.42
N THR A 111 2.81 13.70 7.39
CA THR A 111 2.38 13.25 8.72
C THR A 111 1.03 13.83 9.11
N VAL A 112 0.19 13.01 9.76
CA VAL A 112 -1.04 13.47 10.40
C VAL A 112 -0.83 13.56 11.91
N PRO A 113 -0.81 14.77 12.49
CA PRO A 113 -0.72 14.94 13.93
C PRO A 113 -1.91 14.31 14.67
N GLY A 114 -1.63 13.66 15.80
CA GLY A 114 -2.67 13.19 16.72
C GLY A 114 -3.42 11.92 16.31
N ARG A 115 -2.95 11.16 15.30
CA ARG A 115 -3.55 9.87 14.95
C ARG A 115 -3.36 8.85 16.09
N ALA A 116 -4.47 8.39 16.66
CA ALA A 116 -4.49 7.44 17.78
C ALA A 116 -4.22 5.98 17.38
N ASP A 117 -4.64 5.56 16.19
CA ASP A 117 -4.44 4.20 15.67
C ASP A 117 -3.43 4.22 14.52
N THR A 118 -2.29 3.56 14.73
CA THR A 118 -1.20 3.43 13.77
C THR A 118 -1.04 1.99 13.28
N SER A 119 -2.05 1.14 13.47
CA SER A 119 -2.07 -0.22 12.93
C SER A 119 -2.39 -0.23 11.43
N LEU A 120 -1.84 -1.21 10.71
CA LEU A 120 -2.11 -1.44 9.29
C LEU A 120 -3.62 -1.58 9.02
N GLY A 121 -4.30 -2.45 9.77
CA GLY A 121 -5.74 -2.68 9.65
C GLY A 121 -6.60 -1.46 10.01
N GLY A 122 -6.18 -0.67 11.01
CA GLY A 122 -6.84 0.57 11.40
C GLY A 122 -6.79 1.63 10.32
N PHE A 123 -5.60 1.83 9.74
CA PHE A 123 -5.41 2.75 8.62
C PHE A 123 -6.19 2.33 7.38
N LEU A 124 -6.07 1.05 6.96
CA LEU A 124 -6.80 0.54 5.79
C LEU A 124 -8.31 0.66 5.97
N ARG A 125 -8.85 0.39 7.16
CA ARG A 125 -10.27 0.62 7.46
C ARG A 125 -10.62 2.10 7.35
N GLY A 126 -9.77 2.99 7.86
CA GLY A 126 -9.96 4.43 7.78
C GLY A 126 -9.98 4.96 6.34
N TYR A 127 -9.16 4.36 5.46
CA TYR A 127 -9.02 4.77 4.05
C TYR A 127 -10.08 4.14 3.13
N LEU A 128 -10.41 2.86 3.33
CA LEU A 128 -11.21 2.06 2.38
C LEU A 128 -12.69 1.91 2.78
N ALA A 129 -13.02 1.98 4.07
CA ALA A 129 -14.40 1.76 4.51
C ALA A 129 -15.21 3.06 4.47
N ALA A 130 -16.46 2.99 3.99
CA ALA A 130 -17.37 4.12 4.01
C ALA A 130 -17.51 4.68 5.45
N GLY A 131 -17.33 5.99 5.61
CA GLY A 131 -17.34 6.65 6.92
C GLY A 131 -16.02 6.51 7.71
N GLY A 132 -15.00 5.87 7.14
CA GLY A 132 -13.64 5.92 7.63
C GLY A 132 -13.10 7.35 7.64
N ARG A 133 -12.16 7.64 8.55
CA ARG A 133 -11.60 9.00 8.74
C ARG A 133 -11.07 9.61 7.44
N ASP A 134 -10.41 8.77 6.64
CA ASP A 134 -9.63 9.13 5.47
C ASP A 134 -10.32 8.67 4.17
N PHE A 135 -11.57 8.20 4.28
CA PHE A 135 -12.34 7.70 3.15
C PHE A 135 -12.83 8.84 2.27
N LYS A 136 -12.55 8.73 0.97
CA LYS A 136 -13.13 9.55 -0.09
C LYS A 136 -13.59 8.65 -1.22
N ALA A 137 -14.62 9.06 -1.95
CA ALA A 137 -15.05 8.33 -3.14
C ALA A 137 -13.91 8.24 -4.19
N SER A 138 -13.05 9.27 -4.23
CA SER A 138 -11.86 9.34 -5.09
C SER A 138 -10.72 8.39 -4.69
N ASN A 139 -10.80 7.71 -3.53
CA ASN A 139 -9.88 6.62 -3.19
C ASN A 139 -10.09 5.40 -4.09
N PHE A 140 -11.17 5.41 -4.89
CA PHE A 140 -11.50 4.40 -5.86
C PHE A 140 -11.67 5.05 -7.24
N SER A 141 -11.08 4.42 -8.25
CA SER A 141 -11.30 4.74 -9.65
C SER A 141 -12.76 4.48 -10.03
N ALA A 142 -13.28 5.29 -10.95
CA ALA A 142 -14.59 5.04 -11.56
C ALA A 142 -14.54 3.87 -12.56
N ALA A 143 -13.35 3.43 -12.99
CA ALA A 143 -13.19 2.30 -13.88
C ALA A 143 -13.48 0.97 -13.15
N PRO A 144 -14.07 -0.03 -13.82
CA PRO A 144 -14.21 -1.38 -13.28
C PRO A 144 -12.88 -1.97 -12.81
N SER A 145 -12.89 -2.70 -11.69
CA SER A 145 -11.69 -3.41 -11.24
C SER A 145 -11.24 -4.42 -12.30
N GLY A 146 -9.92 -4.51 -12.53
CA GLY A 146 -9.32 -5.33 -13.58
C GLY A 146 -9.20 -4.63 -14.95
N SER A 147 -9.91 -3.52 -15.20
CA SER A 147 -9.95 -2.89 -16.53
C SER A 147 -8.80 -1.92 -16.82
N THR A 148 -8.30 -1.24 -15.78
CA THR A 148 -7.22 -0.25 -15.88
C THR A 148 -6.12 -0.57 -14.89
N TYR A 149 -4.89 -0.36 -15.31
CA TYR A 149 -3.73 -0.35 -14.42
C TYR A 149 -3.64 1.02 -13.73
N ASP A 150 -3.51 0.99 -12.41
CA ASP A 150 -3.17 2.14 -11.57
C ASP A 150 -2.35 1.67 -10.38
N TYR A 151 -1.10 2.16 -10.27
CA TYR A 151 -0.18 1.73 -9.23
C TYR A 151 -0.72 2.15 -7.87
N SER A 152 -0.77 1.22 -6.92
CA SER A 152 -1.34 1.48 -5.60
C SER A 152 -0.56 0.79 -4.48
N ASN A 153 0.05 1.62 -3.65
CA ASN A 153 0.65 1.25 -2.38
C ASN A 153 -0.43 0.81 -1.39
N ILE A 154 -1.60 1.46 -1.37
CA ILE A 154 -2.72 1.04 -0.53
C ILE A 154 -3.19 -0.37 -0.93
N GLY A 155 -3.22 -0.68 -2.22
CA GLY A 155 -3.53 -2.02 -2.73
C GLY A 155 -2.52 -3.07 -2.26
N ALA A 156 -1.21 -2.75 -2.28
CA ALA A 156 -0.16 -3.62 -1.77
C ALA A 156 -0.26 -3.82 -0.25
N ALA A 157 -0.48 -2.75 0.51
CA ALA A 157 -0.71 -2.79 1.95
C ALA A 157 -1.95 -3.63 2.31
N LEU A 158 -3.03 -3.54 1.53
CA LEU A 158 -4.21 -4.38 1.69
C LEU A 158 -3.90 -5.85 1.42
N ALA A 159 -3.13 -6.18 0.38
CA ALA A 159 -2.71 -7.55 0.12
C ALA A 159 -1.91 -8.15 1.28
N ALA A 160 -1.01 -7.37 1.89
CA ALA A 160 -0.29 -7.76 3.10
C ALA A 160 -1.22 -7.93 4.31
N TYR A 161 -2.21 -7.06 4.48
CA TYR A 161 -3.20 -7.19 5.56
C TYR A 161 -4.06 -8.46 5.41
N LEU A 162 -4.34 -8.92 4.20
CA LEU A 162 -5.01 -10.21 3.98
C LEU A 162 -4.16 -11.39 4.48
N VAL A 163 -2.82 -11.30 4.41
CA VAL A 163 -1.92 -12.28 5.04
C VAL A 163 -2.08 -12.23 6.56
N GLU A 164 -2.19 -11.05 7.17
CA GLU A 164 -2.42 -10.94 8.62
C GLU A 164 -3.72 -11.63 9.03
N LEU A 165 -4.82 -11.32 8.33
CA LEU A 165 -6.13 -11.89 8.61
C LEU A 165 -6.14 -13.41 8.41
N LYS A 166 -5.44 -13.92 7.39
CA LYS A 166 -5.44 -15.36 7.07
C LYS A 166 -4.54 -16.16 7.99
N SER A 167 -3.40 -15.62 8.38
CA SER A 167 -2.41 -16.30 9.22
C SER A 167 -2.67 -16.11 10.72
N GLY A 168 -3.38 -15.04 11.11
CA GLY A 168 -3.49 -14.61 12.50
C GLY A 168 -2.20 -13.98 13.06
N GLN A 169 -1.19 -13.75 12.23
CA GLN A 169 0.07 -13.12 12.59
C GLN A 169 0.14 -11.70 12.02
N ARG A 170 0.78 -10.77 12.72
CA ARG A 170 1.18 -9.50 12.07
C ARG A 170 2.11 -9.78 10.90
N PHE A 171 2.06 -8.94 9.86
CA PHE A 171 2.79 -9.19 8.62
C PHE A 171 4.30 -9.17 8.84
N ASP A 172 4.78 -8.30 9.73
CA ASP A 172 6.18 -8.26 10.12
C ASP A 172 6.65 -9.56 10.79
N VAL A 173 5.84 -10.13 11.68
CA VAL A 173 6.10 -11.43 12.32
C VAL A 173 6.03 -12.57 11.30
N PHE A 174 5.08 -12.52 10.37
CA PHE A 174 4.93 -13.51 9.32
C PHE A 174 6.17 -13.54 8.42
N CYS A 175 6.63 -12.39 7.91
CA CYS A 175 7.84 -12.29 7.12
C CYS A 175 9.08 -12.75 7.89
N GLN A 176 9.21 -12.36 9.16
CA GLN A 176 10.34 -12.79 9.99
C GLN A 176 10.39 -14.32 10.10
N THR A 177 9.26 -14.96 10.39
CA THR A 177 9.16 -16.40 10.67
C THR A 177 9.25 -17.24 9.41
N HIS A 178 8.63 -16.80 8.31
CA HIS A 178 8.43 -17.62 7.12
C HIS A 178 9.34 -17.24 5.95
N ILE A 179 10.05 -16.11 6.01
CA ILE A 179 10.92 -15.64 4.92
C ILE A 179 12.32 -15.33 5.46
N PHE A 180 12.47 -14.36 6.37
CA PHE A 180 13.78 -13.84 6.75
C PHE A 180 14.60 -14.85 7.57
N GLN A 181 14.01 -15.51 8.57
CA GLN A 181 14.71 -16.53 9.35
C GLN A 181 15.10 -17.76 8.51
N PRO A 182 14.20 -18.36 7.70
CA PRO A 182 14.57 -19.50 6.85
C PRO A 182 15.68 -19.19 5.85
N LEU A 183 15.71 -17.97 5.31
CA LEU A 183 16.75 -17.55 4.36
C LEU A 183 18.03 -17.07 5.05
N GLY A 184 17.99 -16.78 6.35
CA GLY A 184 19.13 -16.26 7.10
C GLY A 184 19.38 -14.76 6.89
N MET A 185 18.34 -13.99 6.54
CA MET A 185 18.38 -12.52 6.40
C MET A 185 18.32 -11.87 7.79
N ARG A 186 19.48 -11.66 8.43
CA ARG A 186 19.61 -11.28 9.86
C ARG A 186 19.59 -9.76 10.11
N HIS A 187 19.66 -8.98 9.05
CA HIS A 187 19.70 -7.53 9.00
C HIS A 187 18.52 -6.95 8.21
N THR A 188 17.46 -7.74 8.04
CA THR A 188 16.20 -7.35 7.39
C THR A 188 15.06 -7.29 8.41
N GLY A 189 14.22 -6.27 8.33
CA GLY A 189 13.01 -6.16 9.14
C GLY A 189 12.17 -4.93 8.82
N TRP A 190 10.97 -4.89 9.39
CA TRP A 190 9.97 -3.83 9.14
C TRP A 190 9.93 -2.76 10.24
N SER A 191 10.68 -2.93 11.32
CA SER A 191 10.66 -2.03 12.47
C SER A 191 12.07 -1.64 12.89
N ILE A 192 12.27 -0.35 13.10
CA ILE A 192 13.51 0.19 13.64
C ILE A 192 13.54 -0.06 15.16
N ASN A 193 14.54 -0.81 15.62
CA ASN A 193 14.90 -0.96 17.05
C ASN A 193 16.27 -0.33 17.32
N ASP A 194 16.71 -0.28 18.58
CA ASP A 194 18.00 0.32 18.97
C ASP A 194 19.19 -0.17 18.11
N GLY A 195 19.24 -1.48 17.84
CA GLY A 195 20.34 -2.10 17.07
C GLY A 195 20.28 -1.81 15.57
N LEU A 196 19.08 -1.65 15.01
CA LEU A 196 18.89 -1.25 13.61
C LEU A 196 19.12 0.25 13.43
N ALA A 197 18.61 1.08 14.35
CA ALA A 197 18.74 2.54 14.32
C ALA A 197 20.21 2.97 14.26
N ALA A 198 21.09 2.32 15.02
CA ALA A 198 22.52 2.61 15.05
C ALA A 198 23.25 2.29 13.72
N ARG A 199 22.70 1.41 12.89
CA ARG A 199 23.30 0.97 11.62
C ARG A 199 22.53 1.42 10.38
N HIS A 200 21.36 2.02 10.58
CA HIS A 200 20.52 2.52 9.51
C HIS A 200 21.24 3.68 8.79
N ALA A 201 21.33 3.60 7.46
CA ALA A 201 21.90 4.68 6.68
C ALA A 201 21.05 5.94 6.84
N ARG A 202 21.69 7.09 7.11
CA ARG A 202 20.96 8.36 7.16
C ARG A 202 20.41 8.66 5.76
N LEU A 203 19.13 9.03 5.67
CA LEU A 203 18.45 9.32 4.41
C LEU A 203 18.64 10.79 4.01
N TYR A 204 18.81 11.07 2.72
CA TYR A 204 19.11 12.40 2.20
C TYR A 204 18.26 12.77 0.98
N ASP A 205 17.97 14.06 0.83
CA ASP A 205 17.47 14.57 -0.46
C ASP A 205 18.62 14.77 -1.47
N THR A 206 18.27 15.13 -2.71
CA THR A 206 19.24 15.48 -3.76
C THR A 206 20.18 16.63 -3.39
N GLY A 207 19.76 17.50 -2.48
CA GLY A 207 20.54 18.59 -1.89
C GLY A 207 21.48 18.15 -0.75
N LYS A 208 21.53 16.85 -0.44
CA LYS A 208 22.26 16.26 0.70
C LYS A 208 21.79 16.76 2.06
N GLN A 209 20.55 17.23 2.15
CA GLN A 209 19.90 17.53 3.41
C GLN A 209 19.30 16.26 3.98
N ALA A 210 19.56 16.00 5.25
CA ALA A 210 19.10 14.78 5.87
C ALA A 210 17.59 14.84 6.17
N TYR A 211 16.86 13.80 5.79
CA TYR A 211 15.50 13.57 6.26
C TYR A 211 15.49 13.18 7.75
N PRO A 212 14.39 13.47 8.48
CA PRO A 212 14.17 12.86 9.78
C PRO A 212 13.99 11.35 9.58
N LEU A 213 14.33 10.55 10.59
CA LEU A 213 13.99 9.13 10.53
C LEU A 213 12.47 8.97 10.65
N TYR A 214 11.87 8.18 9.76
CA TYR A 214 10.44 7.95 9.69
C TYR A 214 10.09 6.48 9.56
N SER A 215 8.81 6.18 9.66
CA SER A 215 8.23 4.86 9.45
C SER A 215 6.84 5.00 8.82
N LEU A 216 6.32 3.88 8.31
CA LEU A 216 5.05 3.82 7.60
C LEU A 216 4.02 3.03 8.41
N ILE A 217 2.77 3.46 8.40
CA ILE A 217 1.65 2.65 8.90
C ILE A 217 1.33 1.54 7.90
N THR A 218 1.42 1.86 6.61
CA THR A 218 1.28 0.93 5.49
C THR A 218 2.58 0.20 5.15
N TYR A 219 3.46 0.00 6.14
CA TYR A 219 4.83 -0.51 5.98
C TYR A 219 5.08 -1.65 4.97
N PRO A 220 4.15 -2.58 4.67
CA PRO A 220 4.38 -3.57 3.62
C PRO A 220 4.53 -3.01 2.19
N ASP A 221 4.11 -1.78 1.91
CA ASP A 221 4.18 -1.17 0.57
C ASP A 221 5.58 -0.66 0.17
N GLY A 222 6.39 -0.23 1.13
CA GLY A 222 7.74 0.30 0.89
C GLY A 222 8.66 0.34 2.12
N GLY A 223 8.18 -0.07 3.30
CA GLY A 223 8.86 0.14 4.58
C GLY A 223 9.89 -0.91 4.99
N LEU A 224 10.31 -1.81 4.09
CA LEU A 224 11.28 -2.84 4.42
C LEU A 224 12.67 -2.23 4.59
N ILE A 225 13.32 -2.51 5.72
CA ILE A 225 14.70 -2.12 5.97
C ILE A 225 15.57 -3.34 5.79
N THR A 226 16.60 -3.24 4.96
CA THR A 226 17.49 -4.35 4.62
C THR A 226 18.91 -3.88 4.31
N SER A 227 19.82 -4.83 4.11
CA SER A 227 21.17 -4.60 3.59
C SER A 227 21.31 -5.18 2.17
N ALA A 228 22.36 -4.78 1.45
CA ALA A 228 22.68 -5.37 0.15
C ALA A 228 22.95 -6.88 0.26
N ASP A 229 23.61 -7.31 1.33
CA ASP A 229 23.96 -8.72 1.58
C ASP A 229 22.70 -9.58 1.78
N ASP A 230 21.77 -9.13 2.63
CA ASP A 230 20.53 -9.87 2.86
C ASP A 230 19.59 -9.82 1.64
N LEU A 231 19.53 -8.69 0.94
CA LEU A 231 18.74 -8.61 -0.29
C LEU A 231 19.32 -9.50 -1.39
N ALA A 232 20.64 -9.71 -1.42
CA ALA A 232 21.28 -10.66 -2.33
C ALA A 232 20.88 -12.11 -2.01
N ILE A 233 20.77 -12.48 -0.73
CA ILE A 233 20.24 -13.78 -0.32
C ILE A 233 18.82 -13.98 -0.86
N PHE A 234 17.95 -12.97 -0.68
CA PHE A 234 16.58 -13.00 -1.21
C PHE A 234 16.57 -13.16 -2.74
N LEU A 235 17.37 -12.36 -3.47
CA LEU A 235 17.43 -12.43 -4.93
C LEU A 235 17.93 -13.79 -5.43
N VAL A 236 18.93 -14.37 -4.77
CA VAL A 236 19.42 -15.73 -5.08
C VAL A 236 18.29 -16.75 -4.89
N GLU A 237 17.50 -16.63 -3.83
CA GLU A 237 16.35 -17.53 -3.63
C GLU A 237 15.28 -17.35 -4.71
N MET A 238 15.03 -16.12 -5.15
CA MET A 238 14.11 -15.83 -6.25
C MET A 238 14.58 -16.45 -7.57
N ILE A 239 15.88 -16.36 -7.88
CA ILE A 239 16.49 -17.00 -9.06
C ILE A 239 16.37 -18.52 -8.99
N LYS A 240 16.69 -19.13 -7.84
CA LYS A 240 16.50 -20.58 -7.61
C LYS A 240 15.04 -20.98 -7.76
N GLY A 241 14.13 -20.20 -7.19
CA GLY A 241 12.69 -20.41 -7.28
C GLY A 241 12.18 -20.39 -8.71
N TYR A 242 12.59 -19.40 -9.49
CA TYR A 242 12.29 -19.32 -10.93
C TYR A 242 12.77 -20.57 -11.69
N ARG A 243 13.93 -21.12 -11.33
CA ARG A 243 14.50 -22.36 -11.89
C ARG A 243 13.88 -23.64 -11.32
N GLY A 244 12.99 -23.53 -10.33
CA GLY A 244 12.35 -24.66 -9.67
C GLY A 244 13.26 -25.41 -8.68
N GLU A 245 14.26 -24.71 -8.13
CA GLU A 245 15.30 -25.21 -7.22
C GLU A 245 15.16 -24.65 -5.80
N SER A 246 14.12 -23.85 -5.53
CA SER A 246 13.87 -23.28 -4.21
C SER A 246 13.44 -24.33 -3.18
N ALA A 247 13.84 -24.08 -1.93
CA ALA A 247 13.36 -24.80 -0.75
C ALA A 247 12.32 -24.01 0.06
N LEU A 248 12.06 -22.74 -0.28
CA LEU A 248 11.14 -21.85 0.42
C LEU A 248 9.68 -22.04 -0.02
N LEU A 249 9.43 -22.03 -1.33
CA LEU A 249 8.10 -22.24 -1.91
C LEU A 249 8.14 -23.33 -2.98
N GLY A 250 6.99 -23.96 -3.23
CA GLY A 250 6.86 -24.96 -4.28
C GLY A 250 6.94 -24.35 -5.69
N LYS A 251 7.29 -25.18 -6.68
CA LYS A 251 7.39 -24.80 -8.10
C LYS A 251 6.15 -24.07 -8.63
N ALA A 252 4.95 -24.52 -8.24
CA ALA A 252 3.69 -23.89 -8.67
C ALA A 252 3.53 -22.46 -8.11
N SER A 253 4.00 -22.22 -6.89
CA SER A 253 3.97 -20.88 -6.27
C SER A 253 4.95 -19.93 -6.95
N PHE A 254 6.15 -20.39 -7.31
CA PHE A 254 7.10 -19.57 -8.07
C PHE A 254 6.65 -19.29 -9.50
N ARG A 255 6.01 -20.26 -10.16
CA ARG A 255 5.31 -20.00 -11.43
C ARG A 255 4.27 -18.92 -11.26
N LEU A 256 3.39 -19.02 -10.27
CA LEU A 256 2.41 -17.97 -10.01
C LEU A 256 3.05 -16.60 -9.70
N LEU A 257 4.15 -16.57 -8.96
CA LEU A 257 4.87 -15.34 -8.59
C LEU A 257 5.43 -14.60 -9.81
N PHE A 258 5.96 -15.34 -10.79
CA PHE A 258 6.66 -14.76 -11.93
C PHE A 258 5.88 -14.79 -13.25
N ASP A 259 4.94 -15.72 -13.45
CA ASP A 259 4.21 -15.82 -14.71
C ASP A 259 3.42 -14.52 -14.98
N LYS A 260 3.38 -14.13 -16.25
CA LYS A 260 2.54 -13.02 -16.73
C LYS A 260 1.10 -13.21 -16.29
N GLN A 261 0.52 -12.18 -15.67
CA GLN A 261 -0.82 -12.27 -15.06
C GLN A 261 -1.97 -12.05 -16.06
N PHE A 262 -1.68 -11.53 -17.26
CA PHE A 262 -2.66 -11.26 -18.32
C PHE A 262 -2.31 -11.99 -19.62
N ALA A 263 -3.31 -12.23 -20.48
CA ALA A 263 -3.06 -12.59 -21.87
C ALA A 263 -2.58 -11.36 -22.65
N ASP A 264 -1.80 -11.56 -23.72
CA ASP A 264 -1.18 -10.47 -24.49
C ASP A 264 -2.22 -9.51 -25.11
N ASP A 265 -3.43 -10.00 -25.42
CA ASP A 265 -4.56 -9.23 -25.95
C ASP A 265 -5.54 -8.72 -24.87
N ALA A 266 -5.26 -9.01 -23.60
CA ALA A 266 -6.09 -8.65 -22.44
C ALA A 266 -5.32 -7.85 -21.38
N ILE A 267 -4.29 -7.12 -21.81
CA ILE A 267 -3.51 -6.23 -20.93
C ILE A 267 -4.38 -5.03 -20.53
N PRO A 268 -4.51 -4.72 -19.23
CA PRO A 268 -5.29 -3.59 -18.75
C PRO A 268 -4.86 -2.26 -19.38
N ALA A 269 -5.83 -1.39 -19.65
CA ALA A 269 -5.54 -0.06 -20.18
C ALA A 269 -4.69 0.75 -19.18
N GLY A 270 -3.76 1.57 -19.69
CA GLY A 270 -2.85 2.36 -18.84
C GLY A 270 -1.64 1.60 -18.33
N SER A 271 -1.51 0.29 -18.60
CA SER A 271 -0.32 -0.48 -18.21
C SER A 271 0.96 0.15 -18.79
N PRO A 272 2.06 0.26 -18.02
CA PRO A 272 3.29 0.89 -18.49
C PRO A 272 3.85 0.18 -19.72
N LYS A 273 4.12 0.91 -20.81
CA LYS A 273 4.61 0.32 -22.07
C LYS A 273 5.89 -0.51 -21.92
N GLY A 274 6.77 -0.13 -20.98
CA GLY A 274 8.02 -0.83 -20.72
C GLY A 274 7.87 -2.11 -19.90
N GLU A 275 6.76 -2.27 -19.19
CA GLU A 275 6.48 -3.36 -18.24
C GLU A 275 4.98 -3.74 -18.29
N PRO A 276 4.41 -4.05 -19.46
CA PRO A 276 2.96 -4.04 -19.62
C PRO A 276 2.27 -5.25 -18.97
N ASN A 277 3.02 -6.29 -18.61
CA ASN A 277 2.48 -7.52 -18.03
C ASN A 277 3.53 -8.21 -17.17
N GLY A 278 3.36 -8.12 -15.85
CA GLY A 278 4.27 -8.66 -14.84
C GLY A 278 3.73 -9.91 -14.14
N GLY A 279 4.49 -10.37 -13.14
CA GLY A 279 4.06 -11.35 -12.15
C GLY A 279 3.31 -10.70 -10.97
N ILE A 280 3.25 -11.38 -9.83
CA ILE A 280 2.69 -10.84 -8.58
C ILE A 280 3.68 -9.83 -7.99
N PHE A 281 3.44 -8.53 -8.18
CA PHE A 281 4.37 -7.44 -7.80
C PHE A 281 5.79 -7.53 -8.39
N TRP A 282 6.01 -8.39 -9.40
CA TRP A 282 7.28 -8.48 -10.13
C TRP A 282 7.11 -7.93 -11.54
N ARG A 283 8.04 -7.08 -11.96
CA ARG A 283 8.00 -6.44 -13.28
C ARG A 283 8.88 -7.21 -14.25
N TYR A 284 8.42 -7.29 -15.50
CA TYR A 284 9.23 -7.70 -16.64
C TYR A 284 9.71 -6.44 -17.33
N GLU A 285 10.99 -6.16 -17.22
CA GLU A 285 11.62 -5.04 -17.92
C GLU A 285 11.71 -5.33 -19.43
N ALA A 286 11.74 -4.26 -20.24
CA ALA A 286 11.85 -4.37 -21.69
C ALA A 286 13.12 -5.09 -22.18
N ASN A 287 14.17 -5.14 -21.36
CA ASN A 287 15.42 -5.86 -21.62
C ASN A 287 15.35 -7.36 -21.25
N GLY A 288 14.21 -7.84 -20.76
CA GLY A 288 14.01 -9.24 -20.35
C GLY A 288 14.37 -9.55 -18.90
N LEU A 289 14.85 -8.58 -18.13
CA LEU A 289 15.10 -8.76 -16.70
C LEU A 289 13.77 -8.81 -15.92
N ILE A 290 13.77 -9.54 -14.81
CA ILE A 290 12.66 -9.61 -13.87
C ILE A 290 13.08 -8.93 -12.57
N GLY A 291 12.32 -7.94 -12.11
CA GLY A 291 12.76 -7.11 -11.01
C GLY A 291 11.71 -6.16 -10.44
N HIS A 292 12.18 -5.24 -9.60
CA HIS A 292 11.40 -4.12 -9.09
C HIS A 292 12.32 -2.97 -8.65
N SER A 293 11.81 -1.75 -8.74
CA SER A 293 12.43 -0.55 -8.18
C SER A 293 11.69 -0.07 -6.93
N GLY A 294 12.31 0.79 -6.13
CA GLY A 294 11.66 1.36 -4.95
C GLY A 294 12.14 2.78 -4.71
N SER A 295 11.25 3.62 -4.21
CA SER A 295 11.55 5.00 -3.89
C SER A 295 10.69 5.45 -2.72
N ASP A 296 11.32 6.15 -1.79
CA ASP A 296 10.69 6.79 -0.65
C ASP A 296 11.54 8.04 -0.29
N PRO A 297 11.05 8.98 0.54
CA PRO A 297 11.81 10.17 0.92
C PRO A 297 13.23 9.84 1.39
N GLY A 298 14.21 10.17 0.55
CA GLY A 298 15.63 9.96 0.79
C GLY A 298 16.17 8.54 0.60
N VAL A 299 15.48 7.68 -0.14
CA VAL A 299 15.96 6.34 -0.51
C VAL A 299 15.53 5.97 -1.92
N THR A 300 16.40 5.27 -2.66
CA THR A 300 16.04 4.68 -3.95
C THR A 300 16.72 3.33 -4.10
N THR A 301 16.01 2.35 -4.65
CA THR A 301 16.47 0.96 -4.76
C THR A 301 16.10 0.35 -6.10
N PHE A 302 16.92 -0.59 -6.56
CA PHE A 302 16.67 -1.41 -7.75
C PHE A 302 17.17 -2.82 -7.50
N MET A 303 16.39 -3.80 -7.94
CA MET A 303 16.77 -5.20 -7.91
C MET A 303 16.20 -5.88 -9.16
N ALA A 304 17.03 -6.63 -9.87
CA ALA A 304 16.59 -7.41 -11.02
C ALA A 304 17.46 -8.66 -11.21
N PHE A 305 16.91 -9.68 -11.86
CA PHE A 305 17.67 -10.85 -12.31
C PHE A 305 17.38 -11.18 -13.78
N ASP A 306 18.37 -11.76 -14.44
CA ASP A 306 18.25 -12.34 -15.76
C ASP A 306 17.72 -13.79 -15.61
N PRO A 307 16.49 -14.09 -16.06
CA PRO A 307 15.92 -15.43 -15.93
C PRO A 307 16.67 -16.49 -16.77
N VAL A 308 17.31 -16.09 -17.86
CA VAL A 308 18.06 -16.97 -18.76
C VAL A 308 19.43 -17.31 -18.16
N GLN A 309 20.20 -16.29 -17.76
CA GLN A 309 21.54 -16.47 -17.24
C GLN A 309 21.56 -16.89 -15.76
N GLY A 310 20.52 -16.54 -14.99
CA GLY A 310 20.48 -16.79 -13.55
C GLY A 310 21.41 -15.87 -12.75
N THR A 311 21.73 -14.71 -13.31
CA THR A 311 22.52 -13.65 -12.68
C THR A 311 21.58 -12.57 -12.16
N GLY A 312 21.99 -11.83 -11.13
CA GLY A 312 21.17 -10.81 -10.51
C GLY A 312 21.98 -9.61 -10.05
N LYS A 313 21.29 -8.47 -9.89
CA LYS A 313 21.90 -7.18 -9.52
C LYS A 313 21.01 -6.45 -8.54
N ILE A 314 21.66 -5.74 -7.62
CA ILE A 314 21.03 -4.92 -6.60
C ILE A 314 21.74 -3.58 -6.55
N PHE A 315 20.97 -2.52 -6.39
CA PHE A 315 21.46 -1.17 -6.14
C PHE A 315 20.61 -0.54 -5.04
N LEU A 316 21.26 -0.06 -3.98
CA LEU A 316 20.63 0.64 -2.86
C LEU A 316 21.33 1.98 -2.68
N THR A 317 20.57 3.06 -2.54
CA THR A 317 21.11 4.38 -2.19
C THR A 317 20.25 5.05 -1.13
N ASN A 318 20.89 5.74 -0.20
CA ASN A 318 20.27 6.54 0.86
C ASN A 318 20.03 8.00 0.40
N SER A 319 19.64 8.16 -0.87
CA SER A 319 19.29 9.43 -1.48
C SER A 319 18.09 9.21 -2.37
N ASP A 320 17.18 10.19 -2.42
CA ASP A 320 16.19 10.22 -3.48
C ASP A 320 16.86 10.50 -4.84
N PHE A 321 16.22 10.05 -5.91
CA PHE A 321 16.45 10.52 -7.27
C PHE A 321 15.41 11.60 -7.54
N GLY A 322 15.59 12.80 -6.99
CA GLY A 322 14.64 13.89 -7.18
C GLY A 322 14.31 14.17 -8.65
N ASP A 323 13.23 14.91 -8.88
CA ASP A 323 12.95 15.49 -10.20
C ASP A 323 14.14 16.33 -10.66
N ALA A 324 14.34 16.44 -11.98
CA ALA A 324 15.52 17.01 -12.62
C ALA A 324 16.05 18.28 -11.90
N GLY A 325 17.39 18.40 -11.76
CA GLY A 325 18.02 19.51 -11.03
C GLY A 325 17.65 20.89 -11.59
N GLU A 326 18.04 21.97 -10.91
CA GLU A 326 17.76 23.37 -11.32
C GLU A 326 18.28 23.73 -12.73
N ASP A 327 19.19 22.94 -13.30
CA ASP A 327 19.70 23.03 -14.68
C ASP A 327 19.00 22.06 -15.67
N GLY A 328 17.94 21.38 -15.23
CA GLY A 328 17.26 20.32 -15.97
C GLY A 328 18.07 19.03 -16.15
N SER A 329 19.24 18.88 -15.52
CA SER A 329 20.11 17.72 -15.76
C SER A 329 19.80 16.53 -14.82
N PRO A 330 19.57 15.31 -15.35
CA PRO A 330 19.28 14.12 -14.57
C PRO A 330 20.58 13.48 -14.02
N ARG A 331 21.40 14.21 -13.25
CA ARG A 331 22.74 13.73 -12.81
C ARG A 331 22.68 12.45 -11.98
N ALA A 332 21.69 12.32 -11.09
CA ALA A 332 21.53 11.12 -10.25
C ALA A 332 21.14 9.90 -11.10
N MET A 333 20.12 10.02 -11.95
CA MET A 333 19.68 8.96 -12.85
C MET A 333 20.77 8.55 -13.86
N THR A 334 21.50 9.51 -14.43
CA THR A 334 22.62 9.22 -15.34
C THR A 334 23.75 8.46 -14.64
N ARG A 335 24.11 8.87 -13.41
CA ARG A 335 25.11 8.15 -12.60
C ARG A 335 24.63 6.76 -12.21
N PHE A 336 23.37 6.63 -11.82
CA PHE A 336 22.74 5.33 -11.57
C PHE A 336 22.85 4.43 -12.79
N LYS A 337 22.43 4.89 -13.97
CA LYS A 337 22.52 4.10 -15.21
C LYS A 337 23.95 3.65 -15.48
N ALA A 338 24.94 4.52 -15.28
CA ALA A 338 26.35 4.15 -15.44
C ALA A 338 26.80 3.06 -14.44
N ILE A 339 26.39 3.15 -13.18
CA ILE A 339 26.67 2.13 -12.15
C ILE A 339 25.96 0.81 -12.50
N TRP A 340 24.67 0.89 -12.85
CA TRP A 340 23.83 -0.27 -13.16
C TRP A 340 24.35 -1.05 -14.36
N SER A 341 24.73 -0.35 -15.43
CA SER A 341 25.36 -0.96 -16.60
C SER A 341 26.75 -1.53 -16.30
N ALA A 342 27.50 -0.95 -15.36
CA ALA A 342 28.81 -1.49 -14.99
C ALA A 342 28.73 -2.84 -14.25
N LEU A 343 27.53 -3.27 -13.82
CA LEU A 343 27.28 -4.57 -13.21
C LEU A 343 27.01 -5.68 -14.24
N ASP A 344 26.86 -5.38 -15.54
CA ASP A 344 26.64 -6.37 -16.65
C ASP A 344 27.90 -7.22 -16.98
N ARG A 345 28.82 -7.40 -16.03
CA ARG A 345 30.15 -8.01 -16.30
C ARG A 345 30.12 -9.52 -16.47
#